data_AF-A0A7S4FDM5-F1
#
_entry.id   AF-A0A7S4FDM5-F1
#
_cell.length_a   1.000
_cell.length_b   1.000
_cell.length_c   1.000
_cell.angle_alpha   90.00
_cell.angle_beta   90.00
_cell.angle_gamma   90.00
#
_symmetry.space_group_name_H-M   'P 1'
#
loop_
_entity.id
_entity.type
_entity.pdbx_description
1 polymer ?
#
loop_
_entity_poly.entity_id
_entity_poly.type
_entity_poly.pdbx_seq_one_letter_code
_entity_poly.pdbx_strand_id
1 'polypeptide(L)'
;PPVAPASPADGLAPDVDGVTPAERSRFRVLLEGLPLYVRCTEQRGRGLYAARAIPKGTVIFEEAPLMAMQTLPNRADCAVCARCFRFLGSVELQLELLARRQPLQTLSLADVALELPTAPVRDPQQLSEVVRCEWGCGELYCGAACRAAAAPAH
;
A
#
# COMPACT_ATOMS: atom_id res chain seq x y z
N PRO A 1 -10.40 37.01 3.37
CA PRO A 1 -10.10 35.67 3.91
C PRO A 1 -9.22 35.76 5.16
N PRO A 2 -9.48 34.97 6.22
CA PRO A 2 -8.58 34.93 7.36
C PRO A 2 -7.20 34.50 6.88
N VAL A 3 -6.19 35.30 7.22
CA VAL A 3 -4.78 35.05 6.89
C VAL A 3 -4.40 33.74 7.57
N ALA A 4 -3.94 32.76 6.80
CA ALA A 4 -3.41 31.53 7.38
C ALA A 4 -2.27 31.90 8.32
N PRO A 5 -2.22 31.35 9.56
CA PRO A 5 -1.12 31.63 10.46
C PRO A 5 0.19 31.26 9.79
N ALA A 6 1.23 32.08 9.99
CA ALA A 6 2.56 31.79 9.49
C ALA A 6 2.99 30.39 9.98
N SER A 7 3.60 29.61 9.08
CA SER A 7 4.10 28.28 9.42
C SER A 7 5.06 28.39 10.62
N PRO A 8 4.88 27.61 11.69
CA PRO A 8 5.91 27.50 12.72
C PRO A 8 7.20 26.94 12.11
N ALA A 9 8.35 27.48 12.52
CA ALA A 9 9.65 27.19 11.93
C ALA A 9 10.11 25.72 12.13
N ASP A 10 9.57 25.06 13.14
CA ASP A 10 9.80 23.68 13.53
C ASP A 10 8.65 22.74 13.12
N GLY A 11 7.66 23.25 12.38
CA GLY A 11 6.53 22.46 11.90
C GLY A 11 5.53 22.07 12.99
N LEU A 12 5.61 22.66 14.19
CA LEU A 12 4.74 22.40 15.34
C LEU A 12 4.10 23.69 15.83
N ALA A 13 2.78 23.68 15.99
CA ALA A 13 2.08 24.79 16.61
C ALA A 13 2.38 24.85 18.12
N PRO A 14 2.27 26.05 18.73
CA PRO A 14 2.56 26.24 20.16
C PRO A 14 1.66 25.42 21.10
N ASP A 15 0.48 25.02 20.62
CA ASP A 15 -0.52 24.22 21.36
C ASP A 15 -0.22 22.71 21.35
N VAL A 16 0.93 22.30 20.80
CA VAL A 16 1.36 20.91 20.76
C VAL A 16 2.21 20.57 22.00
N ASP A 17 1.52 20.30 23.09
CA ASP A 17 2.10 19.83 24.36
C ASP A 17 2.29 18.31 24.40
N GLY A 18 3.15 17.83 25.31
CA GLY A 18 3.36 16.39 25.55
C GLY A 18 4.18 15.66 24.48
N VAL A 19 4.77 16.37 23.52
CA VAL A 19 5.62 15.78 22.47
C VAL A 19 7.07 15.67 22.96
N THR A 20 7.61 14.46 22.91
CA THR A 20 9.00 14.20 23.29
C THR A 20 9.99 14.86 22.32
N PRO A 21 11.24 15.15 22.74
CA PRO A 21 12.26 15.69 21.83
C PRO A 21 12.47 14.82 20.57
N ALA A 22 12.37 13.50 20.70
CA ALA A 22 12.48 12.56 19.59
C ALA A 22 11.32 12.68 18.59
N GLU A 23 10.07 12.77 19.08
CA GLU A 23 8.90 13.00 18.23
C GLU A 23 8.97 14.35 17.53
N ARG A 24 9.43 15.43 18.21
CA ARG A 24 9.61 16.74 17.55
C ARG A 24 10.63 16.68 16.42
N SER A 25 11.76 16.01 16.66
CA SER A 25 12.77 15.80 15.62
C SER A 25 12.18 15.03 14.43
N ARG A 26 11.37 13.99 14.70
CA ARG A 26 10.70 13.22 13.66
C ARG A 26 9.70 14.06 12.86
N PHE A 27 8.83 14.84 13.50
CA PHE A 27 7.88 15.71 12.80
C PHE A 27 8.59 16.77 11.97
N ARG A 28 9.65 17.38 12.49
CA ARG A 28 10.45 18.35 11.74
C ARG A 28 11.01 17.74 10.46
N VAL A 29 11.56 16.53 10.53
CA VAL A 29 12.08 15.82 9.35
C VAL A 29 10.96 15.44 8.38
N LEU A 30 9.84 14.92 8.87
CA LEU A 30 8.71 14.49 8.02
C LEU A 30 8.01 15.65 7.32
N LEU A 31 8.01 16.84 7.93
CA LEU A 31 7.33 18.03 7.42
C LEU A 31 8.28 18.99 6.70
N GLU A 32 9.57 18.66 6.60
CA GLU A 32 10.55 19.48 5.92
C GLU A 32 10.15 19.69 4.45
N GLY A 33 10.01 20.96 4.05
CA GLY A 33 9.59 21.33 2.69
C GLY A 33 8.08 21.18 2.40
N LEU A 34 7.29 20.62 3.32
CA LEU A 34 5.85 20.46 3.14
C LEU A 34 5.08 21.71 3.60
N PRO A 35 3.93 22.05 2.98
CA PRO A 35 3.10 23.17 3.39
C PRO A 35 2.23 22.82 4.61
N LEU A 36 2.77 22.05 5.56
CA LEU A 36 2.03 21.45 6.66
C LEU A 36 2.72 21.72 8.00
N TYR A 37 1.91 21.78 9.06
CA TYR A 37 2.37 21.78 10.45
C TYR A 37 1.46 20.93 11.33
N VAL A 38 1.98 20.44 12.45
CA VAL A 38 1.21 19.73 13.47
C VAL A 38 0.54 20.73 14.40
N ARG A 39 -0.74 20.51 14.72
CA ARG A 39 -1.47 21.24 15.75
C ARG A 39 -2.31 20.26 16.58
N CYS A 40 -2.57 20.60 17.85
CA CYS A 40 -3.50 19.84 18.69
C CYS A 40 -4.86 20.55 18.80
N THR A 41 -5.94 19.79 18.89
CA THR A 41 -7.28 20.32 19.21
C THR A 41 -7.91 19.49 20.31
N GLU A 42 -8.69 20.11 21.18
CA GLU A 42 -9.33 19.43 22.31
C GLU A 42 -10.24 18.27 21.86
N GLN A 43 -10.86 18.39 20.68
CA GLN A 43 -11.85 17.44 20.18
C GLN A 43 -11.24 16.27 19.38
N ARG A 44 -10.06 16.46 18.78
CA ARG A 44 -9.48 15.49 17.83
C ARG A 44 -8.02 15.13 18.11
N GLY A 45 -7.41 15.72 19.14
CA GLY A 45 -5.98 15.55 19.42
C GLY A 45 -5.11 16.16 18.32
N ARG A 46 -4.01 15.47 17.99
CA ARG A 46 -3.01 15.94 17.02
C ARG A 46 -3.51 15.75 15.58
N GLY A 47 -3.29 16.76 14.74
CA GLY A 47 -3.59 16.72 13.31
C GLY A 47 -2.60 17.55 12.49
N LEU A 48 -2.65 17.36 11.18
CA LEU A 48 -1.88 18.14 10.20
C LEU A 48 -2.74 19.28 9.64
N TYR A 49 -2.15 20.47 9.55
CA TYR A 49 -2.82 21.69 9.14
C TYR A 49 -2.01 22.38 8.04
N ALA A 50 -2.70 23.00 7.09
CA ALA A 50 -2.06 23.71 6.01
C ALA A 50 -1.46 25.04 6.50
N ALA A 51 -0.16 25.23 6.30
CA ALA A 51 0.55 26.47 6.63
C ALA A 51 0.27 27.60 5.61
N ARG A 52 -0.24 27.24 4.43
CA ARG A 52 -0.58 28.16 3.33
C ARG A 52 -1.66 27.55 2.45
N ALA A 53 -2.21 28.35 1.53
CA ALA A 53 -3.12 27.83 0.51
C ALA A 53 -2.42 26.74 -0.34
N ILE A 54 -3.07 25.59 -0.47
CA ILE A 54 -2.59 24.45 -1.27
C ILE A 54 -3.47 24.38 -2.52
N PRO A 55 -2.91 24.54 -3.74
CA PRO A 55 -3.67 24.42 -4.96
C PRO A 55 -4.34 23.04 -5.12
N LYS A 56 -5.49 23.01 -5.79
CA LYS A 56 -6.17 21.74 -6.11
C LYS A 56 -5.26 20.88 -6.99
N GLY A 57 -5.12 19.61 -6.62
CA GLY A 57 -4.27 18.64 -7.34
C GLY A 57 -2.82 18.61 -6.88
N THR A 58 -2.41 19.44 -5.91
CA THR A 58 -1.09 19.33 -5.30
C THR A 58 -1.00 18.07 -4.44
N VAL A 59 0.01 17.24 -4.69
CA VAL A 59 0.40 16.15 -3.80
C VAL A 59 1.07 16.74 -2.57
N ILE A 60 0.49 16.50 -1.39
CA ILE A 60 0.97 17.06 -0.12
C ILE A 60 1.99 16.13 0.54
N PHE A 61 1.79 14.82 0.41
CA PHE A 61 2.61 13.81 1.06
C PHE A 61 2.48 12.49 0.32
N GLU A 62 3.59 11.79 0.17
CA GLU A 62 3.66 10.42 -0.34
C GLU A 62 4.43 9.57 0.67
N GLU A 63 3.88 8.43 1.05
CA GLU A 63 4.51 7.50 1.98
C GLU A 63 4.30 6.06 1.51
N ALA A 64 5.37 5.28 1.62
CA ALA A 64 5.27 3.84 1.48
C ALA A 64 4.67 3.24 2.76
N PRO A 65 3.72 2.30 2.67
CA PRO A 65 3.15 1.68 3.85
C PRO A 65 4.25 1.02 4.68
N LEU A 66 4.21 1.19 6.00
CA LEU A 66 5.13 0.50 6.91
C LEU A 66 5.04 -1.02 6.74
N MET A 67 3.81 -1.51 6.58
CA MET A 67 3.50 -2.91 6.31
C MET A 67 2.16 -2.97 5.56
N ALA A 68 2.07 -3.85 4.58
CA ALA A 68 0.84 -4.11 3.85
C ALA A 68 0.75 -5.61 3.56
N MET A 69 -0.41 -6.21 3.81
CA MET A 69 -0.69 -7.61 3.52
C MET A 69 -2.14 -7.74 3.06
N GLN A 70 -2.43 -8.73 2.22
CA GLN A 70 -3.82 -9.10 1.95
C GLN A 70 -4.48 -9.63 3.22
N THR A 71 -5.73 -9.25 3.45
CA THR A 71 -6.56 -9.89 4.47
C THR A 71 -6.94 -11.30 4.01
N LEU A 72 -7.20 -12.22 4.94
CA LEU A 72 -7.60 -13.59 4.59
C LEU A 72 -8.84 -13.65 3.67
N PRO A 73 -9.91 -12.83 3.86
CA PRO A 73 -11.03 -12.81 2.93
C PRO A 73 -10.66 -12.30 1.55
N ASN A 74 -9.87 -11.22 1.46
CA ASN A 74 -9.41 -10.69 0.17
C ASN A 74 -8.57 -11.73 -0.59
N ARG A 75 -7.79 -12.51 0.16
CA ARG A 75 -6.98 -13.61 -0.34
C ARG A 75 -7.82 -14.83 -0.79
N ALA A 76 -9.14 -14.85 -0.58
CA ALA A 76 -10.04 -15.83 -1.20
C ALA A 76 -10.73 -15.28 -2.45
N ASP A 77 -10.84 -13.96 -2.54
CA ASP A 77 -11.56 -13.28 -3.61
C ASP A 77 -10.63 -12.93 -4.79
N CYS A 78 -9.33 -12.70 -4.58
CA CYS A 78 -8.41 -12.37 -5.66
C CYS A 78 -6.94 -12.75 -5.42
N ALA A 79 -6.25 -13.06 -6.53
CA ALA A 79 -4.81 -13.32 -6.55
C ALA A 79 -4.03 -12.05 -6.89
N VAL A 80 -3.28 -11.52 -5.92
CA VAL A 80 -2.40 -10.36 -6.13
C VAL A 80 -0.98 -10.63 -5.63
N CYS A 81 -0.02 -9.84 -6.12
CA CYS A 81 1.34 -9.87 -5.61
C CYS A 81 1.37 -9.39 -4.15
N ALA A 82 1.94 -10.19 -3.25
CA ALA A 82 2.10 -9.86 -1.83
C ALA A 82 2.93 -8.59 -1.56
N ARG A 83 3.70 -8.11 -2.55
CA ARG A 83 4.52 -6.90 -2.45
C ARG A 83 3.85 -5.65 -3.04
N CYS A 84 3.38 -5.76 -4.29
CA CYS A 84 2.93 -4.59 -5.06
C CYS A 84 1.43 -4.60 -5.34
N PHE A 85 0.70 -5.60 -4.86
CA PHE A 85 -0.77 -5.73 -4.92
C PHE A 85 -1.37 -5.70 -6.32
N ARG A 86 -0.56 -5.84 -7.38
CA ARG A 86 -1.08 -6.06 -8.74
C ARG A 86 -1.70 -7.45 -8.86
N PHE A 87 -2.78 -7.56 -9.62
CA PHE A 87 -3.41 -8.84 -9.93
C PHE A 87 -2.44 -9.77 -10.67
N LEU A 88 -2.52 -11.06 -10.37
CA LEU A 88 -1.70 -12.12 -10.93
C LEU A 88 -2.52 -13.02 -11.86
N GLY A 89 -1.86 -13.76 -12.74
CA GLY A 89 -2.52 -14.68 -13.67
C GLY A 89 -3.31 -13.93 -14.74
N SER A 90 -4.49 -14.44 -15.09
CA SER A 90 -5.37 -13.86 -16.09
C SER A 90 -6.62 -13.23 -15.46
N VAL A 91 -7.43 -12.54 -16.27
CA VAL A 91 -8.73 -12.02 -15.83
C VAL A 91 -9.68 -13.14 -15.42
N GLU A 92 -9.66 -14.26 -16.14
CA GLU A 92 -10.49 -15.45 -15.91
C GLU A 92 -10.24 -16.03 -14.53
N LEU A 93 -8.96 -16.16 -14.13
CA LEU A 93 -8.58 -16.58 -12.79
C LEU A 93 -9.21 -15.68 -11.72
N GLN A 94 -9.17 -14.36 -11.92
CA GLN A 94 -9.74 -13.43 -10.96
C GLN A 94 -11.26 -13.59 -10.85
N LEU A 95 -11.95 -13.77 -11.98
CA LEU A 95 -13.40 -14.00 -12.02
C LEU A 95 -13.77 -15.32 -11.32
N GLU A 96 -12.97 -16.37 -11.50
CA GLU A 96 -13.17 -17.66 -10.85
C GLU A 96 -13.03 -17.58 -9.33
N LEU A 97 -11.98 -16.89 -8.84
CA LEU A 97 -11.78 -16.68 -7.41
C LEU A 97 -12.94 -15.91 -6.78
N LEU A 98 -13.39 -14.84 -7.45
CA LEU A 98 -14.54 -14.06 -7.01
C LEU A 98 -15.83 -14.90 -6.97
N ALA A 99 -16.06 -15.75 -7.98
CA ALA A 99 -17.27 -16.55 -8.11
C ALA A 99 -17.32 -17.72 -7.11
N ARG A 100 -16.15 -18.31 -6.79
CA ARG A 100 -16.07 -19.50 -5.91
C ARG A 100 -15.72 -19.17 -4.46
N ARG A 101 -15.23 -17.96 -4.17
CA ARG A 101 -14.68 -17.56 -2.86
C ARG A 101 -13.75 -18.61 -2.25
N GLN A 102 -12.90 -19.21 -3.08
CA GLN A 102 -11.96 -20.23 -2.62
C GLN A 102 -10.69 -19.55 -2.08
N PRO A 103 -10.22 -19.90 -0.87
CA PRO A 103 -8.98 -19.33 -0.35
C PRO A 103 -7.80 -19.67 -1.28
N LEU A 104 -6.95 -18.69 -1.62
CA LEU A 104 -5.77 -18.88 -2.47
C LEU A 104 -4.85 -20.02 -2.03
N GLN A 105 -4.84 -20.32 -0.73
CA GLN A 105 -4.05 -21.40 -0.13
C GLN A 105 -4.50 -22.79 -0.58
N THR A 106 -5.76 -22.92 -1.03
CA THR A 106 -6.30 -24.16 -1.59
C THR A 106 -6.11 -24.28 -3.09
N LEU A 107 -5.60 -23.24 -3.78
CA LEU A 107 -5.34 -23.30 -5.21
C LEU A 107 -4.02 -24.06 -5.48
N SER A 108 -4.15 -25.19 -6.16
CA SER A 108 -3.01 -25.86 -6.79
C SER A 108 -2.52 -25.07 -8.02
N LEU A 109 -1.31 -25.38 -8.50
CA LEU A 109 -0.86 -24.85 -9.80
C LEU A 109 -1.79 -25.28 -10.94
N ALA A 110 -2.49 -26.41 -10.79
CA ALA A 110 -3.50 -26.88 -11.73
C ALA A 110 -4.80 -26.05 -11.65
N ASP A 111 -5.18 -25.58 -10.46
CA ASP A 111 -6.35 -24.71 -10.27
C ASP A 111 -6.12 -23.30 -10.83
N VAL A 112 -4.86 -22.85 -10.86
CA VAL A 112 -4.43 -21.63 -11.57
C VAL A 112 -4.29 -21.87 -13.09
N ALA A 113 -4.27 -23.13 -13.53
CA ALA A 113 -4.01 -23.54 -14.91
C ALA A 113 -5.23 -24.15 -15.65
N LEU A 114 -6.42 -24.11 -15.05
CA LEU A 114 -7.69 -24.39 -15.73
C LEU A 114 -8.06 -23.17 -16.61
N GLU A 115 -8.01 -23.17 -17.94
CA GLU A 115 -7.40 -24.04 -18.93
C GLU A 115 -6.41 -23.17 -19.71
N LEU A 116 -5.11 -23.50 -19.72
CA LEU A 116 -4.24 -22.98 -20.78
C LEU A 116 -4.56 -23.76 -22.07
N PRO A 117 -5.17 -23.17 -23.12
CA PRO A 117 -5.05 -23.77 -24.43
C PRO A 117 -3.56 -23.84 -24.75
N THR A 118 -3.09 -25.04 -25.07
CA THR A 118 -1.69 -25.40 -25.38
C THR A 118 -1.14 -24.74 -26.65
N ALA A 119 -1.77 -23.66 -27.11
CA ALA A 119 -1.26 -22.78 -28.14
C ALA A 119 -0.22 -21.81 -27.53
N PRO A 120 0.70 -21.24 -28.32
CA PRO A 120 1.56 -20.15 -27.85
C PRO A 120 0.67 -18.92 -27.61
N VAL A 121 0.09 -18.86 -26.43
CA VAL A 121 -0.78 -17.80 -25.97
C VAL A 121 0.10 -16.57 -25.74
N ARG A 122 0.22 -15.73 -26.76
CA ARG A 122 0.31 -14.28 -26.54
C ARG A 122 -1.11 -13.79 -26.30
N ASP A 123 -1.71 -14.14 -25.14
CA ASP A 123 -3.04 -13.61 -24.80
C ASP A 123 -2.89 -12.14 -24.40
N PRO A 124 -3.67 -11.22 -24.98
CA PRO A 124 -3.86 -9.88 -24.42
C PRO A 124 -4.47 -9.86 -23.00
N GLN A 125 -4.88 -11.00 -22.43
CA GLN A 125 -5.57 -11.11 -21.13
C GLN A 125 -4.69 -11.53 -19.93
N GLN A 126 -3.39 -11.78 -20.13
CA GLN A 126 -2.48 -12.09 -19.01
C GLN A 126 -2.10 -10.82 -18.23
N LEU A 127 -2.51 -10.74 -16.96
CA LEU A 127 -2.27 -9.60 -16.09
C LEU A 127 -0.83 -9.57 -15.57
N SER A 128 -0.34 -10.68 -15.03
CA SER A 128 1.04 -10.83 -14.54
C SER A 128 1.41 -12.30 -14.34
N GLU A 129 2.71 -12.58 -14.33
CA GLU A 129 3.24 -13.89 -13.95
C GLU A 129 2.86 -14.26 -12.51
N VAL A 130 2.76 -15.56 -12.21
CA VAL A 130 2.51 -16.07 -10.85
C VAL A 130 3.75 -16.79 -10.35
N VAL A 131 4.47 -16.19 -9.40
CA VAL A 131 5.64 -16.77 -8.74
C VAL A 131 5.30 -17.08 -7.28
N ARG A 132 5.51 -18.32 -6.85
CA ARG A 132 5.29 -18.73 -5.45
C ARG A 132 6.47 -18.36 -4.56
N CYS A 133 6.17 -18.15 -3.28
CA CYS A 133 7.18 -18.03 -2.23
C CYS A 133 8.10 -19.26 -2.19
N GLU A 134 9.40 -19.04 -2.00
CA GLU A 134 10.40 -20.11 -1.96
C GLU A 134 10.35 -20.97 -0.70
N TRP A 135 9.81 -20.43 0.40
CA TRP A 135 9.62 -21.17 1.66
C TRP A 135 8.26 -21.90 1.73
N GLY A 136 7.45 -21.84 0.68
CA GLY A 136 6.19 -22.58 0.62
C GLY A 136 5.06 -22.05 1.52
N CYS A 137 5.16 -20.83 2.06
CA CYS A 137 4.11 -20.23 2.91
C CYS A 137 2.83 -19.82 2.16
N GLY A 138 2.78 -20.02 0.84
CA GLY A 138 1.61 -19.76 0.00
C GLY A 138 1.47 -18.32 -0.50
N GLU A 139 2.39 -17.40 -0.16
CA GLU A 139 2.41 -16.06 -0.76
C GLU A 139 2.79 -16.10 -2.25
N LEU A 140 2.19 -15.18 -3.02
CA LEU A 140 2.34 -15.09 -4.47
C LEU A 140 2.95 -13.75 -4.91
N TYR A 141 3.70 -13.76 -6.00
CA TYR A 141 4.43 -12.62 -6.53
C TYR A 141 4.29 -12.50 -8.03
N CYS A 142 4.37 -11.28 -8.56
CA CYS A 142 4.34 -11.04 -9.99
C CYS A 142 5.67 -11.31 -10.71
N GLY A 143 6.66 -11.87 -10.02
CA GLY A 143 8.01 -12.08 -10.54
C GLY A 143 9.05 -12.23 -9.43
N ALA A 144 10.22 -12.78 -9.79
CA ALA A 144 11.33 -13.04 -8.85
C ALA A 144 11.83 -11.77 -8.14
N ALA A 145 11.83 -10.62 -8.81
CA ALA A 145 12.23 -9.34 -8.21
C ALA A 145 11.30 -8.92 -7.06
N CYS A 146 9.98 -9.08 -7.23
CA CYS A 146 9.03 -8.78 -6.15
C CYS A 146 9.11 -9.79 -5.01
N ARG A 147 9.41 -11.06 -5.30
CA ARG A 147 9.65 -12.08 -4.28
C ARG A 147 10.89 -11.73 -3.43
N ALA A 148 12.02 -11.46 -4.08
CA ALA A 148 13.26 -11.11 -3.40
C ALA A 148 13.14 -9.83 -2.56
N ALA A 149 12.48 -8.80 -3.11
CA ALA A 149 12.30 -7.53 -2.39
C ALA A 149 11.25 -7.60 -1.26
N ALA A 150 10.46 -8.67 -1.19
CA ALA A 150 9.55 -8.95 -0.07
C ALA A 150 10.19 -9.80 1.03
N ALA A 151 11.38 -10.38 0.80
CA ALA A 151 12.07 -11.23 1.77
C ALA A 151 12.30 -10.58 3.15
N PRO A 152 12.61 -9.28 3.28
CA PRO A 152 12.78 -8.65 4.60
C PRO A 152 11.48 -8.52 5.42
N ALA A 153 10.33 -8.67 4.77
CA ALA A 153 9.00 -8.53 5.38
C ALA A 153 8.30 -9.89 5.60
N HIS A 154 9.00 -11.00 5.33
CA HIS A 154 8.57 -12.37 5.69
C HIS A 154 8.89 -12.69 7.15
#